data_AF-A0A835GUH0-F1
#
_entry.id   AF-A0A835GUH0-F1
#
_cell.length_a   1.000
_cell.length_b   1.000
_cell.length_c   1.000
_cell.angle_alpha   90.00
_cell.angle_beta   90.00
_cell.angle_gamma   90.00
#
_symmetry.space_group_name_H-M   'P 1'
#
loop_
_entity.id
_entity.type
_entity.pdbx_description
1 polymer ?
#
loop_
_entity_poly.entity_id
_entity_poly.type
_entity_poly.pdbx_seq_one_letter_code
_entity_poly.pdbx_strand_id
1 'polypeptide(L)'
;MEHTKEAAILEMRKSLEQLGSTTEENYGDAMLTRFLVARSVNPMKAAKMLVSWKKWREEFVPLGFILDSEGPGELKAKKIYLQGPTPIQE
;
A
#
# COMPACT_ATOMS: atom_id res chain seq x y z
N MET A 1 0.64 21.53 -7.73
CA MET A 1 1.06 20.23 -7.16
C MET A 1 -0.12 19.30 -6.90
N GLU A 2 -1.30 19.80 -6.50
CA GLU A 2 -2.54 19.00 -6.41
C GLU A 2 -2.92 18.33 -7.74
N HIS A 3 -3.02 19.11 -8.82
CA HIS A 3 -3.42 18.64 -10.14
C HIS A 3 -2.52 17.52 -10.71
N THR A 4 -1.25 17.50 -10.30
CA THR A 4 -0.29 16.46 -10.71
C THR A 4 -0.54 15.14 -9.97
N LYS A 5 -1.03 15.18 -8.72
CA LYS A 5 -1.38 13.99 -7.94
C LYS A 5 -2.67 13.36 -8.46
N GLU A 6 -3.69 14.16 -8.70
CA GLU A 6 -4.98 13.69 -9.25
C GLU A 6 -4.78 13.01 -10.62
N ALA A 7 -3.96 13.62 -11.48
CA ALA A 7 -3.59 13.02 -12.77
C ALA A 7 -2.84 11.69 -12.61
N ALA A 8 -1.87 11.61 -11.69
CA ALA A 8 -1.12 10.38 -11.43
C ALA A 8 -2.01 9.26 -10.85
N ILE A 9 -2.99 9.61 -10.02
CA ILE A 9 -3.99 8.66 -9.50
C ILE A 9 -4.85 8.13 -10.65
N LEU A 10 -5.33 9.00 -11.53
CA LEU A 10 -6.13 8.60 -12.69
C LEU A 10 -5.34 7.68 -13.64
N GLU A 11 -4.07 7.99 -13.91
CA GLU A 11 -3.20 7.13 -14.70
C GLU A 11 -2.89 5.79 -14.02
N MET A 12 -2.78 5.78 -12.69
CA MET A 12 -2.58 4.54 -11.94
C MET A 12 -3.82 3.65 -12.02
N ARG A 13 -5.02 4.22 -11.91
CA ARG A 13 -6.29 3.49 -12.10
C ARG A 13 -6.36 2.86 -13.49
N LYS A 14 -6.05 3.61 -14.54
CA LYS A 14 -5.93 3.07 -15.92
C LYS A 14 -4.91 1.95 -16.03
N SER A 15 -3.76 2.09 -15.35
CA SER A 15 -2.73 1.05 -15.33
C SER A 15 -3.20 -0.22 -14.61
N LEU A 16 -4.03 -0.10 -13.57
CA LEU A 16 -4.63 -1.24 -12.87
C LEU A 16 -5.63 -1.99 -13.75
N GLU A 17 -6.46 -1.26 -14.50
CA GLU A 17 -7.38 -1.85 -15.49
C GLU A 17 -6.61 -2.65 -16.55
N GLN A 18 -5.50 -2.12 -17.07
CA GLN A 18 -4.62 -2.82 -18.01
C GLN A 18 -3.99 -4.10 -17.43
N LEU A 19 -3.77 -4.14 -16.12
CA LEU A 19 -3.21 -5.30 -15.42
C LEU A 19 -4.29 -6.33 -15.03
N GLY A 20 -5.55 -6.13 -15.45
CA GLY A 20 -6.65 -7.04 -15.18
C GLY A 20 -7.25 -6.92 -13.78
N SER A 21 -6.96 -5.82 -13.06
CA SER A 21 -7.64 -5.50 -11.81
C SER A 21 -9.06 -5.01 -12.13
N THR A 22 -10.07 -5.58 -11.48
CA THR A 22 -11.46 -5.17 -11.66
C THR A 22 -11.73 -3.84 -10.96
N THR A 23 -12.56 -3.01 -11.58
CA THR A 23 -13.03 -1.69 -11.12
C THR A 23 -13.84 -1.74 -9.81
N GLU A 24 -14.25 -2.94 -9.37
CA GLU A 24 -15.01 -3.14 -8.12
C GLU A 24 -14.16 -2.93 -6.87
N GLU A 25 -12.83 -3.00 -6.99
CA GLU A 25 -11.91 -2.58 -5.94
C GLU A 25 -11.74 -1.08 -5.99
N ASN A 26 -12.72 -0.38 -5.42
CA ASN A 26 -12.69 1.07 -5.36
C ASN A 26 -11.67 1.53 -4.30
N TYR A 27 -10.39 1.45 -4.66
CA TYR A 27 -9.30 1.90 -3.79
C TYR A 27 -9.41 3.40 -3.55
N GLY A 28 -9.33 3.81 -2.28
CA GLY A 28 -9.33 5.23 -1.93
C GLY A 28 -8.06 5.94 -2.39
N ASP A 29 -8.17 7.22 -2.77
CA ASP A 29 -7.05 8.03 -3.29
C ASP A 29 -5.87 8.13 -2.33
N ALA A 30 -6.14 8.18 -1.02
CA ALA A 30 -5.11 8.17 0.01
C ALA A 30 -4.27 6.88 -0.01
N MET A 31 -4.88 5.74 -0.33
CA MET A 31 -4.17 4.47 -0.48
C MET A 31 -3.32 4.47 -1.76
N LEU A 32 -3.91 4.84 -2.91
CA LEU A 32 -3.21 4.91 -4.19
C LEU A 32 -2.00 5.86 -4.13
N THR A 33 -2.16 7.00 -3.45
CA THR A 33 -1.08 7.97 -3.23
C THR A 33 0.12 7.36 -2.51
N ARG A 34 -0.07 6.45 -1.56
CA ARG A 34 1.05 5.78 -0.84
C ARG A 34 1.91 4.96 -1.81
N PHE A 35 1.28 4.21 -2.71
CA PHE A 35 1.98 3.43 -3.72
C PHE A 35 2.69 4.32 -4.76
N LEU A 36 2.05 5.42 -5.17
CA LEU A 36 2.67 6.42 -6.04
C LEU A 36 3.92 7.00 -5.41
N VAL A 37 3.83 7.52 -4.18
CA VAL A 37 4.99 8.10 -3.46
C VAL A 37 6.12 7.07 -3.32
N ALA A 38 5.80 5.84 -2.92
CA ALA A 38 6.79 4.76 -2.80
C ALA A 38 7.47 4.38 -4.13
N ARG A 39 6.87 4.74 -5.27
CA ARG A 39 7.38 4.47 -6.62
C ARG A 39 7.70 5.74 -7.39
N SER A 40 8.08 6.82 -6.69
CA SER A 40 8.50 8.09 -7.29
C SER A 40 7.46 8.66 -8.26
N VAL A 41 6.18 8.52 -7.89
CA VAL A 41 5.00 8.98 -8.64
C VAL A 41 4.90 8.35 -10.04
N ASN A 42 5.46 7.15 -10.25
CA ASN A 42 5.30 6.39 -11.49
C ASN A 42 4.04 5.51 -11.45
N PRO A 43 3.00 5.78 -12.26
CA PRO A 43 1.71 5.10 -12.14
C PRO A 43 1.76 3.60 -12.43
N MET A 44 2.48 3.20 -13.48
CA MET A 44 2.62 1.79 -13.86
C MET A 44 3.39 0.98 -12.80
N LYS A 45 4.50 1.52 -12.27
CA LYS A 45 5.24 0.87 -11.18
C LYS A 45 4.43 0.79 -9.90
N ALA A 46 3.67 1.84 -9.57
CA ALA A 46 2.77 1.85 -8.43
C ALA A 46 1.66 0.80 -8.59
N ALA A 47 1.04 0.70 -9.76
CA ALA A 47 0.00 -0.28 -10.06
C ALA A 47 0.50 -1.73 -9.90
N LYS A 48 1.67 -2.07 -10.48
CA LYS A 48 2.30 -3.39 -10.30
C LYS A 48 2.60 -3.73 -8.83
N MET A 49 3.02 -2.72 -8.05
CA MET A 49 3.24 -2.89 -6.61
C MET A 49 1.94 -3.14 -5.87
N LEU A 50 0.86 -2.43 -6.21
CA LEU A 50 -0.45 -2.64 -5.61
C LEU A 50 -0.97 -4.05 -5.89
N VAL A 51 -0.90 -4.53 -7.13
CA VAL A 51 -1.29 -5.91 -7.49
C VAL A 51 -0.52 -6.94 -6.67
N SER A 52 0.80 -6.75 -6.53
CA SER A 52 1.66 -7.64 -5.75
C SER A 52 1.32 -7.60 -4.25
N TRP A 53 1.06 -6.40 -3.71
CA TRP A 53 0.63 -6.20 -2.33
C TRP A 53 -0.71 -6.86 -2.05
N LYS A 54 -1.67 -6.75 -2.98
CA LYS A 54 -2.98 -7.36 -2.85
C LYS A 54 -2.88 -8.89 -2.81
N LYS A 55 -2.12 -9.49 -3.73
CA LYS A 55 -1.85 -10.94 -3.70
C LYS A 55 -1.26 -11.39 -2.37
N TRP A 56 -0.26 -10.65 -1.87
CA TRP A 56 0.32 -10.94 -0.56
C TRP A 56 -0.70 -10.82 0.58
N ARG A 57 -1.60 -9.83 0.53
CA ARG A 57 -2.67 -9.66 1.53
C ARG A 57 -3.67 -10.81 1.52
N GLU A 58 -4.07 -11.28 0.34
CA GLU A 58 -4.99 -12.42 0.18
C GLU A 58 -4.36 -13.73 0.71
N GLU A 59 -3.06 -13.93 0.48
CA GLU A 59 -2.32 -15.09 0.98
C GLU A 59 -2.07 -15.02 2.50
N PHE A 60 -1.71 -13.84 3.02
CA PHE A 60 -1.31 -13.67 4.42
C PHE A 60 -2.49 -13.47 5.38
N VAL A 61 -3.58 -12.85 4.91
CA VAL A 61 -4.76 -12.52 5.72
C VAL A 61 -6.02 -12.97 4.99
N PRO A 62 -6.26 -14.29 4.86
CA PRO A 62 -7.36 -14.83 4.03
C PRO A 62 -8.76 -14.45 4.55
N LEU A 63 -8.87 -14.13 5.84
CA LEU A 63 -10.11 -13.64 6.46
C LEU A 63 -10.32 -12.13 6.29
N GLY A 64 -9.37 -11.42 5.67
CA GLY A 64 -9.37 -9.96 5.51
C GLY A 64 -8.94 -9.18 6.75
N PHE A 65 -8.90 -9.81 7.92
CA PHE A 65 -8.44 -9.23 9.18
C PHE A 65 -7.54 -10.19 9.96
N ILE A 66 -6.73 -9.62 10.85
CA ILE A 66 -5.95 -10.33 11.87
C ILE A 66 -6.68 -10.10 13.19
N LEU A 67 -6.79 -11.11 14.05
CA LEU A 67 -7.46 -10.94 15.34
C LEU A 67 -6.59 -10.11 16.28
N ASP A 68 -7.21 -9.18 17.01
CA ASP A 68 -6.50 -8.34 17.99
C ASP A 68 -5.78 -9.17 19.07
N SER A 69 -6.23 -10.40 19.33
CA SER A 69 -5.59 -11.33 20.25
C SER A 69 -4.27 -11.93 19.75
N GLU A 70 -4.02 -11.92 18.44
CA GLU A 70 -2.82 -12.54 17.84
C GLU A 70 -1.58 -11.64 17.96
N GLY A 71 -1.77 -10.32 17.96
CA GLY A 71 -0.67 -9.34 18.04
C GLY A 71 0.10 -9.31 19.37
N PRO A 72 -0.57 -9.27 20.54
CA PRO A 72 0.10 -9.09 21.84
C PRO A 72 1.14 -10.17 22.19
N GLY A 73 0.91 -11.42 21.78
CA GLY A 73 1.87 -12.52 22.00
C GLY A 73 3.20 -12.28 21.28
N GLU A 74 3.13 -11.91 20.01
CA GLU A 74 4.32 -11.63 19.19
C GLU A 74 5.06 -10.36 19.64
N LEU A 75 4.32 -9.32 20.03
CA LEU A 75 4.92 -8.10 20.57
C LEU A 75 5.62 -8.34 21.92
N LYS A 76 5.06 -9.19 22.78
CA LYS A 76 5.67 -9.55 24.08
C LYS A 76 7.00 -10.28 23.92
N ALA A 77 7.22 -10.97 22.81
CA ALA A 77 8.50 -11.60 22.50
C ALA A 77 9.62 -10.60 22.22
N LYS A 78 9.30 -9.29 22.08
CA LYS A 78 10.26 -8.19 21.92
C LYS A 78 11.25 -8.40 20.77
N LYS A 79 10.81 -9.06 19.69
CA LYS A 79 11.63 -9.29 18.49
C LYS A 79 11.74 -8.04 17.61
N ILE A 80 10.81 -7.10 17.74
CA ILE A 80 10.72 -5.86 16.95
C ILE A 80 10.38 -4.71 17.90
N TYR A 81 11.01 -3.56 17.70
CA TYR A 81 10.77 -2.34 18.47
C TYR A 81 10.46 -1.19 17.52
N LEU A 82 9.41 -0.43 17.81
CA LEU A 82 9.15 0.85 17.17
C LEU A 82 9.85 1.93 17.99
N GLN A 83 11.05 2.32 17.58
CA GLN A 83 11.72 3.50 18.09
C GLN A 83 11.33 4.68 17.21
N GLY A 84 11.30 5.89 17.77
CA GLY A 84 10.93 7.11 17.03
C GLY A 84 11.78 7.31 15.75
N PRO A 85 11.40 8.27 14.90
CA PRO A 85 12.13 8.53 13.67
C PRO A 85 13.61 8.78 13.97
N THR A 86 14.48 8.20 13.15
CA THR A 86 15.92 8.46 13.22
C THR A 86 16.15 9.97 13.10
N PRO A 87 16.98 10.58 13.96
CA PRO A 87 17.32 11.99 13.84
C PRO A 87 17.86 12.30 12.43
N ILE A 88 17.35 13.35 11.81
CA ILE A 88 17.85 13.84 10.54
C ILE A 88 19.23 14.44 10.82
N GLN A 89 20.28 13.90 10.19
CA GLN A 89 21.59 14.54 10.19
C GLN A 89 21.57 15.62 9.10
N GLU A 90 21.78 16.88 9.48
CA GLU A 90 21.92 18.02 8.57
C GLU A 90 23.25 17.97 7.79
#